data_AF-A0A157KBV4-F1
#
_entry.id   AF-A0A157KBV4-F1
#
_cell.length_a   1.000
_cell.length_b   1.000
_cell.length_c   1.000
_cell.angle_alpha   90.00
_cell.angle_beta   90.00
_cell.angle_gamma   90.00
#
_symmetry.space_group_name_H-M   'P 1'
#
loop_
_entity.id
_entity.type
_entity.pdbx_description
1 polymer ?
#
loop_
_entity_poly.entity_id
_entity_poly.type
_entity_poly.pdbx_seq_one_letter_code
_entity_poly.pdbx_strand_id
1 'polypeptide(L)' 'MSHTAVPEGASPTSAEHIRVLLKNARFCLPDAYVPEVIVAYGYVERLAARIHGGYPRGAEPAHVFDPRAFLPVPEACHG' A
#
# COMPACT_ATOMS: atom_id res chain seq x y z
N MET A 1 17.43 -7.75 -29.42
CA MET A 1 16.33 -7.72 -28.45
C MET A 1 16.83 -8.45 -27.20
N SER A 2 17.51 -7.72 -26.32
CA SER A 2 18.13 -8.31 -25.13
C SER A 2 17.05 -8.49 -24.06
N HIS A 3 16.75 -9.74 -23.71
CA HIS A 3 15.90 -10.07 -22.58
C HIS A 3 16.61 -9.60 -21.31
N THR A 4 16.15 -8.50 -20.72
CA THR A 4 16.56 -8.09 -19.38
C THR A 4 16.01 -9.13 -18.40
N ALA A 5 16.87 -10.04 -17.95
CA ALA A 5 16.54 -10.96 -16.87
C ALA A 5 16.20 -10.11 -15.62
N VAL A 6 14.97 -10.25 -15.15
CA VAL A 6 14.53 -9.72 -13.85
C VAL A 6 15.35 -10.43 -12.78
N PRO A 7 15.93 -9.73 -11.79
CA PRO A 7 16.71 -10.39 -10.75
C PRO A 7 15.79 -11.31 -9.94
N GLU A 8 16.02 -12.61 -10.09
CA GLU A 8 15.49 -13.68 -9.26
C GLU A 8 16.23 -13.61 -7.91
N GLY A 9 15.75 -12.80 -6.98
CA GLY A 9 16.59 -12.41 -5.84
C GLY A 9 15.91 -11.84 -4.60
N ALA A 10 14.63 -12.13 -4.38
CA ALA A 10 14.02 -11.98 -3.06
C ALA A 10 13.40 -13.32 -2.69
N SER A 11 13.92 -13.95 -1.63
CA SER A 11 13.28 -15.13 -1.05
C SER A 11 11.80 -14.80 -0.79
N PRO A 12 10.87 -15.75 -1.04
CA PRO A 12 9.46 -15.50 -0.81
C PRO A 12 9.27 -14.98 0.62
N THR A 13 8.42 -13.95 0.76
CA THR A 13 8.04 -13.39 2.07
C THR A 13 7.70 -14.54 3.00
N SER A 14 8.39 -14.64 4.13
CA SER A 14 8.25 -15.82 4.99
C SER A 14 6.82 -15.91 5.53
N ALA A 15 6.32 -17.14 5.70
CA ALA A 15 4.98 -17.35 6.26
C ALA A 15 4.81 -16.66 7.63
N GLU A 16 5.88 -16.60 8.42
CA GLU A 16 5.88 -15.92 9.70
C GLU A 16 5.68 -14.41 9.57
N HIS A 17 6.31 -13.77 8.57
CA HIS A 17 6.10 -12.37 8.29
C HIS A 17 4.63 -12.08 7.93
N ILE A 18 4.03 -12.91 7.08
CA ILE A 18 2.60 -12.77 6.72
C ILE A 18 1.69 -12.95 7.94
N ARG A 19 1.96 -13.93 8.83
CA ARG A 19 1.17 -14.10 10.06
C ARG A 19 1.25 -12.87 10.97
N VAL A 20 2.42 -12.25 11.10
CA VAL A 20 2.59 -11.01 11.87
C VAL A 20 1.75 -9.87 11.27
N LEU A 21 1.77 -9.70 9.94
CA LEU A 21 0.97 -8.69 9.26
C LEU A 21 -0.54 -8.92 9.45
N LEU A 22 -1.02 -10.16 9.29
CA LEU A 22 -2.43 -10.51 9.50
C LEU A 22 -2.88 -10.21 10.93
N LYS A 23 -2.03 -10.50 11.93
CA LYS A 23 -2.30 -10.17 13.33
C LYS A 23 -2.40 -8.66 13.55
N ASN A 24 -1.47 -7.87 13.01
CA ASN A 24 -1.48 -6.41 13.14
C ASN A 24 -2.71 -5.78 12.47
N ALA A 25 -3.16 -6.35 11.36
CA ALA A 25 -4.39 -5.96 10.68
C ALA A 25 -5.67 -6.42 11.40
N ARG A 26 -5.55 -7.20 12.49
CA ARG A 26 -6.67 -7.87 13.17
C ARG A 26 -7.53 -8.70 12.21
N PHE A 27 -6.87 -9.32 11.23
CA PHE A 27 -7.52 -10.12 10.20
C PHE A 27 -7.34 -11.61 10.48
N CYS A 28 -8.42 -12.28 10.86
CA CYS A 28 -8.42 -13.72 11.13
C CYS A 28 -8.55 -14.49 9.81
N LEU A 29 -7.44 -14.99 9.28
CA LEU A 29 -7.41 -15.83 8.09
C LEU A 29 -7.20 -17.31 8.48
N PRO A 30 -8.00 -18.26 7.97
CA PRO A 30 -7.70 -19.68 8.13
C PRO A 30 -6.34 -20.04 7.51
N ASP A 31 -5.56 -20.89 8.20
CA ASP A 31 -4.20 -21.26 7.78
C ASP A 31 -4.12 -21.82 6.35
N ALA A 32 -5.20 -22.46 5.88
CA ALA A 32 -5.32 -22.99 4.52
C ALA A 32 -5.13 -21.92 3.42
N TYR A 33 -5.42 -20.66 3.71
CA TYR A 33 -5.30 -19.54 2.75
C TYR A 33 -3.99 -18.76 2.89
N VAL A 34 -3.18 -19.01 3.92
CA VAL A 34 -1.89 -18.33 4.13
C VAL A 34 -0.94 -18.47 2.92
N PRO A 35 -0.84 -19.65 2.25
CA PRO A 35 -0.01 -19.78 1.05
C PRO A 35 -0.43 -18.85 -0.10
N GLU A 36 -1.74 -18.65 -0.29
CA GLU A 36 -2.28 -17.76 -1.33
C GLU A 36 -1.90 -16.30 -1.05
N VAL A 37 -2.00 -15.88 0.22
CA VAL A 37 -1.60 -14.53 0.64
C VAL A 37 -0.11 -14.31 0.46
N ILE A 38 0.75 -15.28 0.77
CA ILE A 38 2.20 -15.17 0.53
C ILE A 38 2.48 -14.89 -0.96
N VAL A 39 1.82 -15.62 -1.86
CA VAL A 39 1.98 -15.45 -3.30
C VAL A 39 1.51 -14.07 -3.75
N ALA A 40 0.30 -13.66 -3.34
CA ALA A 40 -0.27 -12.36 -3.68
C ALA A 40 0.61 -11.20 -3.18
N TYR A 41 1.06 -11.29 -1.93
CA TYR A 41 1.93 -10.29 -1.31
C TYR A 41 3.24 -10.14 -2.08
N GLY A 42 3.86 -11.24 -2.50
CA GLY A 42 5.09 -11.19 -3.31
C GLY A 42 4.90 -10.50 -4.67
N TYR A 43 3.72 -10.59 -5.31
CA TYR A 43 3.42 -9.80 -6.52
C TYR A 43 3.33 -8.31 -6.21
N VAL A 44 2.69 -7.93 -5.11
CA VAL A 44 2.56 -6.54 -4.69
C VAL A 44 3.93 -5.96 -4.33
N GLU A 45 4.79 -6.70 -3.64
CA GLU A 45 6.16 -6.25 -3.32
C GLU A 45 6.96 -5.95 -4.60
N ARG A 46 6.90 -6.83 -5.60
CA ARG A 46 7.54 -6.58 -6.90
C ARG A 46 6.97 -5.36 -7.61
N LEU A 47 5.67 -5.14 -7.54
CA LEU A 47 5.03 -3.95 -8.10
C LEU A 47 5.49 -2.68 -7.36
N ALA A 48 5.48 -2.71 -6.03
CA ALA A 48 5.86 -1.60 -5.16
C ALA A 48 7.34 -1.22 -5.35
N ALA A 49 8.22 -2.19 -5.54
CA ALA A 49 9.64 -1.94 -5.82
C ALA A 49 9.89 -1.14 -7.12
N ARG A 50 8.91 -1.08 -8.03
CA ARG A 50 8.98 -0.26 -9.26
C ARG A 50 8.47 1.17 -9.07
N ILE A 51 7.79 1.46 -7.96
CA ILE A 51 7.28 2.79 -7.68
C ILE A 51 8.47 3.69 -7.34
N HIS A 52 8.53 4.87 -7.96
CA HIS A 52 9.61 5.83 -7.74
C HIS A 52 9.65 6.28 -6.26
N GLY A 53 10.78 6.04 -5.59
CA GLY A 53 10.97 6.38 -4.16
C GLY A 53 11.63 7.73 -3.88
N GLY A 54 11.95 8.52 -4.91
CA GLY A 54 12.73 9.76 -4.80
C GLY A 54 11.90 11.03 -4.64
N TYR A 55 10.69 10.94 -4.10
CA TYR A 55 9.83 12.11 -3.92
C TYR A 55 10.52 13.16 -3.03
N PRO A 56 10.55 14.44 -3.45
CA PRO A 56 10.99 15.53 -2.59
C PRO A 56 10.22 15.51 -1.27
N ARG A 57 10.86 15.85 -0.15
CA ARG A 57 10.17 15.86 1.17
C ARG A 57 8.95 16.79 1.23
N GLY A 58 8.89 17.81 0.38
CA GLY A 58 7.74 18.71 0.24
C GLY A 58 6.73 18.28 -0.81
N ALA A 59 6.89 17.12 -1.45
CA ALA A 59 5.88 16.58 -2.35
C ALA A 59 4.68 16.14 -1.53
N GLU A 60 3.56 16.84 -1.71
CA GLU A 60 2.32 16.51 -1.01
C GLU A 60 1.65 15.27 -1.60
N PRO A 61 0.92 14.48 -0.78
CA PRO A 61 0.07 13.41 -1.29
C PRO A 61 -0.99 13.94 -2.26
N ALA A 62 -1.51 13.06 -3.14
CA ALA A 62 -2.56 13.43 -4.10
C ALA A 62 -3.83 14.00 -3.45
N HIS A 63 -4.08 13.64 -2.19
CA HIS A 63 -5.16 14.19 -1.38
C HIS A 63 -4.58 14.75 -0.09
N VAL A 64 -4.71 16.06 0.09
CA VAL A 64 -4.34 16.78 1.31
C VAL A 64 -5.59 17.16 2.06
N PHE A 65 -5.55 17.02 3.38
CA PHE A 65 -6.65 17.43 4.24
C PHE A 65 -6.83 18.95 4.19
N ASP A 66 -8.00 19.41 3.73
CA ASP A 66 -8.41 20.80 3.84
C ASP A 66 -9.49 20.94 4.94
N PRO A 67 -9.16 21.49 6.13
CA PRO A 67 -10.14 21.67 7.20
C PRO A 67 -11.27 22.64 6.82
N ARG A 68 -11.08 23.53 5.83
CA ARG A 68 -12.09 24.52 5.43
C ARG A 68 -13.26 23.88 4.68
N ALA A 69 -13.03 22.73 4.04
CA ALA A 69 -14.10 21.95 3.40
C ALA A 69 -15.15 21.43 4.40
N PHE A 70 -14.86 21.47 5.70
CA PHE A 70 -15.75 21.00 6.78
C PHE A 70 -16.40 22.14 7.56
N LEU A 71 -16.09 23.41 7.24
CA LEU A 71 -16.75 24.54 7.87
C LEU A 71 -18.13 24.72 7.24
N PRO A 72 -19.18 25.00 8.05
CA PRO A 72 -20.49 25.30 7.51
C PRO A 72 -20.38 26.52 6.59
N VAL A 73 -20.93 26.39 5.38
CA VAL A 73 -21.08 27.53 4.48
C VAL A 73 -22.02 28.51 5.18
N PRO A 74 -21.62 29.77 5.44
CA PRO A 74 -22.55 30.74 5.99
C PRO A 74 -23.70 30.86 5.02
N GLU A 75 -24.92 30.56 5.49
CA GLU A 75 -26.12 30.72 4.69
C GLU A 75 -26.11 32.13 4.10
N ALA A 76 -26.15 32.23 2.78
CA ALA A 76 -26.18 33.53 2.13
C ALA A 76 -27.43 34.25 2.63
N CYS A 77 -27.26 35.27 3.46
CA CYS A 77 -28.33 36.19 3.81
C CYS A 77 -28.84 36.82 2.51
N HIS A 78 -29.89 36.25 1.95
CA HIS A 78 -30.69 36.88 0.92
C HIS A 78 -31.45 38.04 1.58
N GLY A 79 -30.86 39.23 1.49
CA GLY A 79 -31.50 40.51 1.76
C GLY A 79 -31.80 41.26 0.48
#